data_AF-A0A261TB30-F1
#
_entry.id   AF-A0A261TB30-F1
#
_cell.length_a   1.000
_cell.length_b   1.000
_cell.length_c   1.000
_cell.angle_alpha   90.00
_cell.angle_beta   90.00
_cell.angle_gamma   90.00
#
_symmetry.space_group_name_H-M   'P 1'
#
loop_
_entity.id
_entity.type
_entity.pdbx_description
1 polymer ?
#
loop_
_entity_poly.entity_id
_entity_poly.type
_entity_poly.pdbx_seq_one_letter_code
_entity_poly.pdbx_strand_id
1 'polypeptide(L)'
;MQPQRQPQTSPAVQTGAVQTGAVQTGAVHTGAVHTGVVHTSAVPLPGFTDPVADAQQAFRLALQAMAAPGRVHTLEPTCAVPAGFAPALTALLLTLADTDTPLWLPPDSSAQALAFVRFHCASPLVDLPLAARFVAVPAGARAPALTDLDAGQPDYPDRSATLILEVESLEQGQAVTLRGPGIRDTQTLRAAVPEGFWREWRHNHARFPLGVDLFLTCGARFCALPRTAIVEE
;
A
#
# COMPACT_ATOMS: atom_id res chain seq x y z
N MET A 1 -42.66 -20.30 51.20
CA MET A 1 -41.60 -21.22 51.64
C MET A 1 -41.30 -22.21 50.50
N GLN A 2 -40.23 -21.97 49.75
CA GLN A 2 -39.45 -22.96 48.99
C GLN A 2 -38.12 -22.26 48.59
N PRO A 3 -36.97 -22.94 48.62
CA PRO A 3 -35.68 -22.28 48.82
C PRO A 3 -34.89 -22.06 47.52
N GLN A 4 -34.08 -20.99 47.54
CA GLN A 4 -33.02 -20.70 46.57
C GLN A 4 -31.99 -21.84 46.52
N ARG A 5 -31.54 -22.21 45.31
CA ARG A 5 -30.31 -22.99 45.08
C ARG A 5 -29.35 -22.17 44.23
N GLN A 6 -28.29 -21.65 44.86
CA GLN A 6 -26.96 -21.62 44.24
C GLN A 6 -26.26 -22.93 44.61
N PRO A 7 -25.56 -23.58 43.67
CA PRO A 7 -24.10 -23.73 43.80
C PRO A 7 -23.42 -23.78 42.41
N GLN A 8 -22.11 -23.71 42.20
CA GLN A 8 -20.90 -23.56 43.01
C GLN A 8 -19.79 -23.31 41.98
N THR A 9 -18.83 -22.44 42.30
CA THR A 9 -17.58 -22.31 41.54
C THR A 9 -16.77 -23.60 41.68
N SER A 10 -16.46 -24.26 40.55
CA SER A 10 -15.53 -25.40 40.52
C SER A 10 -14.13 -24.94 40.98
N PRO A 11 -13.44 -25.69 41.85
CA PRO A 11 -12.05 -25.39 42.16
C PRO A 11 -11.17 -25.81 40.97
N ALA A 12 -10.36 -24.88 40.46
CA ALA A 12 -9.28 -25.22 39.54
C ALA A 12 -8.21 -25.99 40.32
N VAL A 13 -8.03 -27.28 40.01
CA VAL A 13 -6.95 -28.09 40.56
C VAL A 13 -5.69 -27.79 39.75
N GLN A 14 -4.69 -27.17 40.39
CA GLN A 14 -3.35 -27.07 39.84
C GLN A 14 -2.56 -28.33 40.21
N THR A 15 -2.45 -29.26 39.28
CA THR A 15 -1.52 -30.40 39.38
C THR A 15 -0.13 -29.96 38.97
N GLY A 16 0.83 -30.11 39.89
CA GLY A 16 2.24 -29.81 39.67
C GLY A 16 2.89 -30.73 38.63
N ALA A 17 4.04 -30.30 38.10
CA ALA A 17 4.82 -31.07 37.13
C ALA A 17 5.43 -32.32 37.79
N VAL A 18 5.13 -33.49 37.24
CA VAL A 18 5.76 -34.76 37.61
C VAL A 18 6.79 -35.09 36.52
N GLN A 19 8.07 -35.20 36.90
CA GLN A 19 9.10 -35.73 36.00
C GLN A 19 9.08 -37.25 36.05
N THR A 20 8.55 -37.87 35.00
CA THR A 20 8.67 -39.31 34.75
C THR A 20 9.86 -39.59 33.83
N GLY A 21 10.67 -40.59 34.17
CA GLY A 21 11.73 -41.11 33.30
C GLY A 21 11.18 -41.70 31.99
N ALA A 22 12.07 -42.15 31.09
CA ALA A 22 11.69 -42.67 29.78
C ALA A 22 10.68 -43.83 29.88
N VAL A 23 9.45 -43.58 29.45
CA VAL A 23 8.37 -44.57 29.33
C VAL A 23 8.32 -45.03 27.88
N GLN A 24 8.49 -46.33 27.63
CA GLN A 24 8.15 -46.90 26.32
C GLN A 24 6.63 -46.99 26.21
N THR A 25 6.03 -45.99 25.57
CA THR A 25 4.60 -45.97 25.28
C THR A 25 4.30 -46.80 24.03
N GLY A 26 3.41 -47.79 24.16
CA GLY A 26 2.70 -48.37 23.01
C GLY A 26 1.85 -47.31 22.30
N ALA A 27 1.39 -47.62 21.08
CA ALA A 27 0.66 -46.70 20.21
C ALA A 27 -0.45 -45.93 20.96
N VAL A 28 -0.26 -44.61 21.08
CA VAL A 28 -1.23 -43.69 21.67
C VAL A 28 -2.21 -43.25 20.59
N HIS A 29 -3.47 -43.64 20.71
CA HIS A 29 -4.56 -43.05 19.93
C HIS A 29 -4.87 -41.66 20.49
N THR A 30 -4.22 -40.64 19.95
CA THR A 30 -4.67 -39.25 20.13
C THR A 30 -5.97 -39.06 19.36
N GLY A 31 -7.01 -38.55 20.03
CA GLY A 31 -8.23 -38.09 19.36
C GLY A 31 -7.92 -36.95 18.38
N ALA A 32 -8.90 -36.61 17.53
CA ALA A 32 -8.75 -35.58 16.51
C ALA A 32 -8.15 -34.29 17.08
N VAL A 33 -6.96 -33.93 16.60
CA VAL A 33 -6.30 -32.66 16.92
C VAL A 33 -6.92 -31.62 16.00
N HIS A 34 -7.63 -30.64 16.56
CA HIS A 34 -8.01 -29.44 15.82
C HIS A 34 -6.76 -28.59 15.60
N THR A 35 -6.00 -28.89 14.55
CA THR A 35 -5.10 -27.90 13.96
C THR A 35 -5.98 -26.80 13.40
N GLY A 36 -5.84 -25.57 13.90
CA GLY A 36 -6.48 -24.40 13.31
C GLY A 36 -6.17 -24.30 11.80
N VAL A 37 -6.89 -23.43 11.10
CA VAL A 37 -6.73 -23.22 9.66
C VAL A 37 -5.25 -22.95 9.34
N VAL A 38 -4.60 -23.88 8.65
CA VAL A 38 -3.29 -23.65 8.04
C VAL A 38 -3.57 -22.88 6.76
N HIS A 39 -3.37 -21.56 6.80
CA HIS A 39 -3.29 -20.78 5.58
C HIS A 39 -2.02 -21.21 4.85
N THR A 40 -2.15 -22.16 3.91
CA THR A 40 -1.11 -22.38 2.90
C THR A 40 -1.03 -21.09 2.09
N SER A 41 -0.07 -20.23 2.41
CA SER A 41 0.21 -19.03 1.63
C SER A 41 0.41 -19.48 0.18
N ALA A 42 -0.49 -19.04 -0.71
CA ALA A 42 -0.29 -19.22 -2.13
C ALA A 42 1.12 -18.74 -2.49
N VAL A 43 1.83 -19.52 -3.31
CA VAL A 43 3.16 -19.11 -3.79
C VAL A 43 3.01 -17.72 -4.42
N PRO A 44 3.69 -16.69 -3.89
CA PRO A 44 3.54 -15.34 -4.41
C PRO A 44 4.03 -15.32 -5.86
N LEU A 45 3.33 -14.56 -6.70
CA LEU A 45 3.75 -14.33 -8.08
C LEU A 45 5.19 -13.79 -8.11
N PRO A 46 5.98 -14.05 -9.15
CA PRO A 46 7.35 -13.57 -9.22
C PRO A 46 7.43 -12.04 -9.26
N GLY A 47 8.45 -11.49 -8.60
CA GLY A 47 8.78 -10.06 -8.65
C GLY A 47 9.49 -9.70 -9.95
N PHE A 48 10.38 -8.70 -9.91
CA PHE A 48 11.23 -8.34 -11.05
C PHE A 48 12.07 -9.53 -11.55
N THR A 49 12.28 -9.58 -12.87
CA THR A 49 13.09 -10.64 -13.51
C THR A 49 14.58 -10.46 -13.17
N ASP A 50 15.09 -9.22 -13.23
CA ASP A 50 16.37 -8.81 -12.66
C ASP A 50 16.10 -7.81 -11.53
N PRO A 51 16.01 -8.27 -10.27
CA PRO A 51 15.63 -7.42 -9.14
C PRO A 51 16.46 -6.15 -8.97
N VAL A 52 17.75 -6.18 -9.36
CA VAL A 52 18.63 -5.02 -9.19
C VAL A 52 18.45 -4.06 -10.36
N ALA A 53 18.58 -4.55 -11.60
CA ALA A 53 18.52 -3.68 -12.76
C ALA A 53 17.14 -3.05 -12.93
N ASP A 54 16.09 -3.84 -12.74
CA ASP A 54 14.70 -3.41 -12.93
C ASP A 54 14.28 -2.41 -11.85
N ALA A 55 14.62 -2.66 -10.58
CA ALA A 55 14.33 -1.72 -9.49
C ALA A 55 15.10 -0.40 -9.69
N GLN A 56 16.37 -0.43 -10.10
CA GLN A 56 17.12 0.79 -10.39
C GLN A 56 16.52 1.58 -11.57
N GLN A 57 16.07 0.89 -12.61
CA GLN A 57 15.42 1.52 -13.75
C GLN A 57 14.10 2.18 -13.33
N ALA A 58 13.26 1.45 -12.59
CA ALA A 58 12.00 1.96 -12.08
C ALA A 58 12.22 3.14 -11.13
N PHE A 59 13.24 3.08 -10.25
CA PHE A 59 13.58 4.16 -9.33
C PHE A 59 14.01 5.42 -10.07
N ARG A 60 14.88 5.30 -11.08
CA ARG A 60 15.30 6.43 -11.92
C ARG A 60 14.10 7.08 -12.63
N LEU A 61 13.19 6.28 -13.16
CA LEU A 61 11.97 6.80 -13.79
C LEU A 61 11.05 7.49 -12.77
N ALA A 62 10.90 6.94 -11.56
CA ALA A 62 10.13 7.57 -10.50
C ALA A 62 10.72 8.92 -10.09
N LEU A 63 12.05 9.01 -9.93
CA LEU A 63 12.75 10.27 -9.67
C LEU A 63 12.56 11.27 -10.82
N GLN A 64 12.65 10.83 -12.07
CA GLN A 64 12.43 11.69 -13.23
C GLN A 64 11.00 12.24 -13.27
N ALA A 65 10.00 11.40 -12.96
CA ALA A 65 8.60 11.81 -12.92
C ALA A 65 8.36 12.85 -11.81
N MET A 66 8.98 12.68 -10.64
CA MET A 66 8.92 13.66 -9.54
C MET A 66 9.65 14.96 -9.87
N ALA A 67 10.77 14.89 -10.59
CA ALA A 67 11.56 16.05 -11.00
C ALA A 67 10.96 16.81 -12.20
N ALA A 68 10.06 16.20 -12.96
CA ALA A 68 9.32 16.82 -14.06
C ALA A 68 7.81 16.57 -13.90
N PRO A 69 7.15 17.23 -12.91
CA PRO A 69 5.77 16.94 -12.55
C PRO A 69 4.80 16.97 -13.73
N GLY A 70 3.91 15.98 -13.80
CA GLY A 70 2.90 15.84 -14.85
C GLY A 70 3.42 15.33 -16.20
N ARG A 71 4.74 15.08 -16.36
CA ARG A 71 5.26 14.37 -17.53
C ARG A 71 4.96 12.87 -17.39
N VAL A 72 4.40 12.27 -18.43
CA VAL A 72 4.13 10.83 -18.47
C VAL A 72 5.39 10.06 -18.87
N HIS A 73 5.69 9.03 -18.11
CA HIS A 73 6.75 8.05 -18.32
C HIS A 73 6.12 6.67 -18.54
N THR A 74 6.85 5.79 -19.22
CA THR A 74 6.46 4.39 -19.42
C THR A 74 7.47 3.49 -18.74
N LEU A 75 6.99 2.58 -17.92
CA LEU A 75 7.76 1.44 -17.42
C LEU A 75 7.60 0.30 -18.42
N GLU A 76 8.66 -0.48 -18.58
CA GLU A 76 8.59 -1.80 -19.22
C GLU A 76 8.74 -2.85 -18.11
N PRO A 77 7.68 -3.08 -17.30
CA PRO A 77 7.81 -3.93 -16.14
C PRO A 77 7.97 -5.39 -16.56
N THR A 78 9.02 -6.00 -16.02
CA THR A 78 9.42 -7.40 -16.19
C THR A 78 8.95 -8.27 -15.01
N CYS A 79 8.01 -7.77 -14.19
CA CYS A 79 7.46 -8.48 -13.04
C CYS A 79 6.05 -9.03 -13.32
N ALA A 80 5.64 -10.04 -12.56
CA ALA A 80 4.24 -10.45 -12.59
C ALA A 80 3.36 -9.44 -11.86
N VAL A 81 2.14 -9.25 -12.37
CA VAL A 81 1.17 -8.29 -11.83
C VAL A 81 0.09 -9.08 -11.05
N PRO A 82 -0.04 -8.88 -9.74
CA PRO A 82 -1.09 -9.54 -8.96
C PRO A 82 -2.48 -9.04 -9.36
N ALA A 83 -3.48 -9.90 -9.22
CA ALA A 83 -4.87 -9.60 -9.55
C ALA A 83 -5.33 -8.31 -8.87
N GLY A 84 -5.87 -7.39 -9.67
CA GLY A 84 -6.31 -6.07 -9.24
C GLY A 84 -5.25 -4.98 -9.40
N PHE A 85 -3.96 -5.30 -9.46
CA PHE A 85 -2.92 -4.28 -9.72
C PHE A 85 -2.71 -4.04 -11.21
N ALA A 86 -1.99 -2.96 -11.49
CA ALA A 86 -1.50 -2.62 -12.82
C ALA A 86 0.04 -2.67 -12.86
N PRO A 87 0.64 -2.78 -14.05
CA PRO A 87 2.09 -2.93 -14.19
C PRO A 87 2.92 -1.79 -13.54
N ALA A 88 2.56 -0.52 -13.75
CA ALA A 88 3.28 0.62 -13.19
C ALA A 88 3.14 0.70 -11.67
N LEU A 89 1.92 0.51 -11.14
CA LEU A 89 1.66 0.46 -9.69
C LEU A 89 2.50 -0.64 -9.03
N THR A 90 2.51 -1.84 -9.62
CA THR A 90 3.27 -3.00 -9.09
C THR A 90 4.77 -2.70 -9.07
N ALA A 91 5.32 -2.19 -10.16
CA ALA A 91 6.74 -1.88 -10.27
C ALA A 91 7.15 -0.75 -9.30
N LEU A 92 6.32 0.28 -9.12
CA LEU A 92 6.57 1.34 -8.13
C LEU A 92 6.60 0.78 -6.71
N LEU A 93 5.65 -0.10 -6.35
CA LEU A 93 5.66 -0.75 -5.03
C LEU A 93 6.89 -1.62 -4.81
N LEU A 94 7.25 -2.47 -5.78
CA LEU A 94 8.46 -3.29 -5.70
C LEU A 94 9.75 -2.48 -5.55
N THR A 95 9.74 -1.23 -6.02
CA THR A 95 10.92 -0.36 -6.04
C THR A 95 11.01 0.53 -4.80
N LEU A 96 9.87 1.02 -4.32
CA LEU A 96 9.81 2.09 -3.32
C LEU A 96 9.39 1.60 -1.94
N ALA A 97 8.62 0.51 -1.87
CA ALA A 97 8.12 -0.04 -0.61
C ALA A 97 9.07 -1.11 -0.06
N ASP A 98 9.23 -1.10 1.26
CA ASP A 98 10.12 -1.96 2.03
C ASP A 98 9.54 -2.22 3.44
N THR A 99 10.33 -2.83 4.31
CA THR A 99 9.92 -3.16 5.69
C THR A 99 9.68 -1.94 6.60
N ASP A 100 10.22 -0.77 6.25
CA ASP A 100 10.14 0.45 7.06
C ASP A 100 9.03 1.40 6.59
N THR A 101 8.29 1.00 5.56
CA THR A 101 7.27 1.83 4.91
C THR A 101 5.90 1.16 5.02
N PRO A 102 5.13 1.46 6.10
CA PRO A 102 3.77 0.95 6.25
C PRO A 102 2.92 1.26 5.01
N LEU A 103 2.15 0.28 4.56
CA LEU A 103 1.42 0.37 3.30
C LEU A 103 -0.07 0.12 3.53
N TRP A 104 -0.91 1.01 3.01
CA TRP A 104 -2.36 0.83 2.97
C TRP A 104 -2.81 0.38 1.58
N LEU A 105 -3.71 -0.61 1.56
CA LEU A 105 -4.43 -1.08 0.39
C LEU A 105 -5.94 -1.01 0.68
N PRO A 106 -6.79 -0.83 -0.34
CA PRO A 106 -8.24 -0.91 -0.19
C PRO A 106 -8.68 -2.21 0.50
N PRO A 107 -9.70 -2.19 1.38
CA PRO A 107 -10.15 -3.37 2.12
C PRO A 107 -10.59 -4.55 1.25
N ASP A 108 -11.00 -4.29 0.01
CA ASP A 108 -11.41 -5.25 -1.02
C ASP A 108 -10.27 -5.75 -1.90
N SER A 109 -9.01 -5.43 -1.55
CA SER A 109 -7.83 -5.89 -2.28
C SER A 109 -7.73 -7.41 -2.32
N SER A 110 -7.31 -7.95 -3.46
CA SER A 110 -7.22 -9.40 -3.65
C SER A 110 -6.22 -10.04 -2.70
N ALA A 111 -6.47 -11.30 -2.33
CA ALA A 111 -5.52 -12.08 -1.54
C ALA A 111 -4.14 -12.20 -2.23
N GLN A 112 -4.11 -12.15 -3.57
CA GLN A 112 -2.87 -12.18 -4.34
C GLN A 112 -2.08 -10.87 -4.21
N ALA A 113 -2.74 -9.71 -4.24
CA ALA A 113 -2.11 -8.41 -4.01
C ALA A 113 -1.53 -8.31 -2.58
N LEU A 114 -2.32 -8.73 -1.58
CA LEU A 114 -1.90 -8.76 -0.18
C LEU A 114 -0.68 -9.69 0.03
N ALA A 115 -0.70 -10.89 -0.57
CA ALA A 115 0.41 -11.83 -0.50
C ALA A 115 1.66 -11.30 -1.23
N PHE A 116 1.48 -10.66 -2.38
CA PHE A 116 2.56 -10.11 -3.19
C PHE A 116 3.32 -9.02 -2.44
N VAL A 117 2.61 -8.03 -1.88
CA VAL A 117 3.22 -6.94 -1.09
C VAL A 117 3.94 -7.47 0.13
N ARG A 118 3.30 -8.39 0.89
CA ARG A 118 3.93 -8.98 2.09
C ARG A 118 5.21 -9.74 1.76
N PHE A 119 5.23 -10.45 0.64
CA PHE A 119 6.39 -11.27 0.28
C PHE A 119 7.54 -10.45 -0.32
N HIS A 120 7.26 -9.59 -1.30
CA HIS A 120 8.32 -8.88 -2.02
C HIS A 120 8.75 -7.58 -1.35
N CYS A 121 7.82 -6.83 -0.76
CA CYS A 121 8.11 -5.55 -0.15
C CYS A 121 8.35 -5.69 1.36
N ALA A 122 7.86 -6.76 1.99
CA ALA A 122 7.86 -6.94 3.45
C ALA A 122 7.19 -5.77 4.23
N SER A 123 6.42 -4.93 3.54
CA SER A 123 5.81 -3.75 4.13
C SER A 123 4.73 -4.11 5.14
N PRO A 124 4.70 -3.47 6.32
CA PRO A 124 3.60 -3.61 7.27
C PRO A 124 2.30 -3.12 6.63
N LEU A 125 1.31 -4.00 6.46
CA LEU A 125 -0.01 -3.59 5.99
C LEU A 125 -0.81 -2.97 7.13
N VAL A 126 -1.32 -1.77 6.93
CA VAL A 126 -2.09 -1.00 7.93
C VAL A 126 -3.54 -0.83 7.49
N ASP A 127 -4.46 -0.72 8.45
CA ASP A 127 -5.91 -0.63 8.17
C ASP A 127 -6.37 0.80 7.84
N LEU A 128 -5.62 1.81 8.28
CA LEU A 128 -5.95 3.23 8.10
C LEU A 128 -5.01 3.91 7.10
N PRO A 129 -5.52 4.67 6.11
CA PRO A 129 -4.67 5.44 5.19
C PRO A 129 -3.73 6.41 5.90
N LEU A 130 -4.17 7.02 7.00
CA LEU A 130 -3.38 7.96 7.81
C LEU A 130 -2.13 7.32 8.43
N ALA A 131 -2.13 6.00 8.64
CA ALA A 131 -0.99 5.29 9.23
C ALA A 131 0.04 4.82 8.19
N ALA A 132 -0.19 5.10 6.91
CA ALA A 132 0.60 4.56 5.81
C ALA A 132 1.62 5.58 5.27
N ARG A 133 2.79 5.06 4.93
CA ARG A 133 3.81 5.74 4.13
C ARG A 133 3.51 5.64 2.63
N PHE A 134 3.00 4.50 2.19
CA PHE A 134 2.48 4.30 0.84
C PHE A 134 1.00 3.95 0.86
N VAL A 135 0.21 4.62 0.04
CA VAL A 135 -1.21 4.34 -0.15
C VAL A 135 -1.36 3.91 -1.60
N ALA A 136 -1.64 2.64 -1.86
CA ALA A 136 -1.76 2.14 -3.23
C ALA A 136 -3.23 1.84 -3.55
N VAL A 137 -3.78 2.55 -4.53
CA VAL A 137 -5.20 2.48 -4.92
C VAL A 137 -5.27 1.96 -6.36
N PRO A 138 -5.63 0.69 -6.59
CA PRO A 138 -5.79 0.15 -7.93
C PRO A 138 -7.04 0.66 -8.64
N ALA A 139 -7.14 0.45 -9.96
CA ALA A 139 -8.25 0.95 -10.77
C ALA A 139 -9.59 0.42 -10.25
N GLY A 140 -10.59 1.30 -10.20
CA GLY A 140 -11.94 0.96 -9.74
C GLY A 140 -12.09 0.90 -8.21
N ALA A 141 -11.00 0.92 -7.44
CA ALA A 141 -11.08 1.06 -6.00
C ALA A 141 -11.36 2.51 -5.59
N ARG A 142 -12.03 2.68 -4.44
CA ARG A 142 -12.30 4.01 -3.89
C ARG A 142 -11.03 4.59 -3.27
N ALA A 143 -10.52 5.68 -3.84
CA ALA A 143 -9.42 6.43 -3.25
C ALA A 143 -9.86 7.14 -1.95
N PRO A 144 -9.03 7.15 -0.89
CA PRO A 144 -9.24 8.03 0.26
C PRO A 144 -9.08 9.50 -0.14
N ALA A 145 -9.66 10.42 0.64
CA ALA A 145 -9.40 11.84 0.42
C ALA A 145 -7.93 12.15 0.76
N LEU A 146 -7.32 13.15 0.12
CA LEU A 146 -5.93 13.52 0.41
C LEU A 146 -5.76 13.99 1.87
N THR A 147 -6.82 14.50 2.50
CA THR A 147 -6.85 14.89 3.91
C THR A 147 -6.84 13.71 4.89
N ASP A 148 -7.17 12.50 4.42
CA ASP A 148 -7.15 11.28 5.23
C ASP A 148 -5.75 10.64 5.29
N LEU A 149 -4.80 11.20 4.54
CA LEU A 149 -3.41 10.73 4.46
C LEU A 149 -2.50 11.53 5.38
N ASP A 150 -1.40 10.93 5.81
CA ASP A 150 -0.39 11.65 6.59
C ASP A 150 0.29 12.71 5.73
N ALA A 151 0.15 13.98 6.09
CA ALA A 151 0.78 15.09 5.38
C ALA A 151 2.22 15.36 5.83
N GLY A 152 2.74 14.55 6.76
CA GLY A 152 3.99 14.79 7.46
C GLY A 152 3.83 15.79 8.60
N GLN A 153 4.92 15.99 9.34
CA GLN A 153 4.98 16.93 10.47
C GLN A 153 5.88 18.12 10.13
N PRO A 154 5.70 19.29 10.75
CA PRO A 154 6.53 20.48 10.47
C PRO A 154 8.03 20.22 10.54
N ASP A 155 8.48 19.41 11.51
CA ASP A 155 9.89 19.06 11.69
C ASP A 155 10.37 17.96 10.73
N TYR A 156 9.43 17.19 10.15
CA TYR A 156 9.69 16.04 9.28
C TYR A 156 8.68 16.00 8.12
N PRO A 157 8.64 17.03 7.25
CA PRO A 157 7.67 17.10 6.15
C PRO A 157 7.91 15.97 5.15
N ASP A 158 9.15 15.51 5.01
CA ASP A 158 9.58 14.39 4.19
C ASP A 158 8.97 13.06 4.62
N ARG A 159 8.35 12.97 5.82
CA ARG A 159 7.70 11.76 6.36
C ARG A 159 6.22 11.60 6.00
N SER A 160 5.67 12.40 5.09
CA SER A 160 4.28 12.28 4.62
C SER A 160 3.98 10.97 3.87
N ALA A 161 2.72 10.64 3.67
CA ALA A 161 2.32 9.60 2.74
C ALA A 161 2.66 9.96 1.27
N THR A 162 2.87 8.92 0.47
CA THR A 162 2.85 8.97 -1.00
C THR A 162 1.66 8.14 -1.50
N LEU A 163 0.81 8.75 -2.31
CA LEU A 163 -0.33 8.10 -2.96
C LEU A 163 0.09 7.56 -4.33
N ILE A 164 -0.14 6.28 -4.59
CA ILE A 164 -0.01 5.65 -5.91
C ILE A 164 -1.43 5.30 -6.36
N LEU A 165 -1.99 6.11 -7.26
CA LEU A 165 -3.37 6.02 -7.69
C LEU A 165 -3.43 5.59 -9.16
N GLU A 166 -3.99 4.40 -9.40
CA GLU A 166 -4.29 3.94 -10.76
C GLU A 166 -5.56 4.62 -11.27
N VAL A 167 -5.43 5.32 -12.40
CA VAL A 167 -6.51 6.01 -13.09
C VAL A 167 -6.85 5.33 -14.40
N GLU A 168 -8.08 5.53 -14.87
CA GLU A 168 -8.53 4.96 -16.15
C GLU A 168 -7.73 5.47 -17.35
N SER A 169 -7.24 6.71 -17.28
CA SER A 169 -6.49 7.34 -18.37
C SER A 169 -5.56 8.45 -17.89
N LEU A 170 -4.39 8.56 -18.52
CA LEU A 170 -3.46 9.69 -18.43
C LEU A 170 -3.51 10.58 -19.68
N GLU A 171 -4.58 10.48 -20.48
CA GLU A 171 -4.78 11.23 -21.72
C GLU A 171 -6.17 11.85 -21.81
N GLN A 172 -7.14 11.29 -21.07
CA GLN A 172 -8.52 11.78 -20.98
C GLN A 172 -8.77 12.49 -19.65
N GLY A 173 -9.96 13.10 -19.52
CA GLY A 173 -10.36 13.87 -18.35
C GLY A 173 -10.10 15.37 -18.48
N GLN A 174 -10.28 16.08 -17.36
CA GLN A 174 -10.03 17.52 -17.27
C GLN A 174 -8.55 17.80 -17.51
N ALA A 175 -8.25 18.74 -18.43
CA ALA A 175 -6.91 19.29 -18.53
C ALA A 175 -6.68 20.30 -17.41
N VAL A 176 -5.52 20.19 -16.78
CA VAL A 176 -5.02 21.18 -15.83
C VAL A 176 -3.66 21.69 -16.28
N THR A 177 -3.37 22.94 -15.94
CA THR A 177 -2.05 23.55 -16.16
C THR A 177 -1.27 23.50 -14.86
N LEU A 178 -0.09 22.90 -14.92
CA LEU A 178 0.82 22.74 -13.79
C LEU A 178 1.95 23.78 -13.83
N ARG A 179 2.38 24.22 -12.65
CA ARG A 179 3.57 25.04 -12.41
C ARG A 179 4.32 24.57 -11.16
N GLY A 180 5.50 25.16 -10.93
CA GLY A 180 6.32 24.93 -9.74
C GLY A 180 7.67 24.29 -10.07
N PRO A 181 8.40 23.83 -9.03
CA PRO A 181 9.72 23.21 -9.22
C PRO A 181 9.68 22.05 -10.23
N GLY A 182 10.67 22.00 -11.12
CA GLY A 182 10.74 20.99 -12.20
C GLY A 182 10.00 21.38 -13.49
N ILE A 183 9.19 22.44 -13.47
CA ILE A 183 8.47 22.98 -14.63
C ILE A 183 9.08 24.32 -15.00
N ARG A 184 9.55 24.48 -16.24
CA ARG A 184 10.16 25.75 -16.71
C ARG A 184 9.12 26.87 -16.80
N ASP A 185 8.04 26.61 -17.52
CA ASP A 185 6.98 27.60 -17.78
C ASP A 185 5.64 27.05 -17.28
N THR A 186 5.07 26.11 -18.01
CA THR A 186 3.86 25.37 -17.67
C THR A 186 3.96 23.93 -18.18
N GLN A 187 3.20 23.03 -17.58
CA GLN A 187 3.03 21.66 -18.06
C GLN A 187 1.53 21.32 -18.05
N THR A 188 0.95 20.97 -19.19
CA THR A 188 -0.42 20.45 -19.22
C THR A 188 -0.44 18.98 -18.81
N LEU A 189 -1.36 18.63 -17.91
CA LEU A 189 -1.68 17.25 -17.57
C LEU A 189 -3.16 16.98 -17.84
N ARG A 190 -3.44 15.83 -18.44
CA ARG A 190 -4.79 15.26 -18.57
C ARG A 190 -4.79 13.92 -17.85
N ALA A 191 -5.74 13.73 -16.94
CA ALA A 191 -5.94 12.45 -16.29
C ALA A 191 -7.41 12.27 -15.86
N ALA A 192 -7.90 11.03 -15.97
CA ALA A 192 -9.22 10.63 -15.49
C ALA A 192 -9.19 10.39 -13.97
N VAL A 193 -8.97 11.46 -13.20
CA VAL A 193 -8.95 11.45 -11.74
C VAL A 193 -10.37 11.53 -11.15
N PRO A 194 -10.57 11.10 -9.90
CA PRO A 194 -11.86 11.26 -9.22
C PRO A 194 -12.37 12.70 -9.20
N GLU A 195 -13.69 12.86 -9.16
CA GLU A 195 -14.30 14.18 -9.02
C GLU A 195 -13.79 14.90 -7.77
N GLY A 196 -13.49 16.20 -7.90
CA GLY A 196 -12.96 17.00 -6.80
C GLY A 196 -11.47 16.84 -6.52
N PHE A 197 -10.79 15.88 -7.16
CA PHE A 197 -9.36 15.62 -6.96
C PHE A 197 -8.49 16.87 -7.11
N TRP A 198 -8.67 17.65 -8.20
CA TRP A 198 -7.87 18.86 -8.42
C TRP A 198 -8.12 19.96 -7.40
N ARG A 199 -9.32 19.99 -6.79
CA ARG A 199 -9.60 20.88 -5.66
C ARG A 199 -8.84 20.40 -4.41
N GLU A 200 -8.84 19.10 -4.12
CA GLU A 200 -8.04 18.55 -3.02
C GLU A 200 -6.54 18.76 -3.23
N TRP A 201 -6.04 18.61 -4.46
CA TRP A 201 -4.64 18.86 -4.79
C TRP A 201 -4.21 20.30 -4.48
N ARG A 202 -5.06 21.29 -4.79
CA ARG A 202 -4.80 22.68 -4.41
C ARG A 202 -4.74 22.89 -2.90
N HIS A 203 -5.61 22.21 -2.13
CA HIS A 203 -5.54 22.25 -0.66
C HIS A 203 -4.30 21.55 -0.12
N ASN A 204 -3.86 20.45 -0.75
CA ASN A 204 -2.62 19.78 -0.43
C ASN A 204 -1.42 20.72 -0.59
N HIS A 205 -1.32 21.39 -1.75
CA HIS A 205 -0.25 22.35 -2.02
C HIS A 205 -0.25 23.55 -1.05
N ALA A 206 -1.43 24.07 -0.69
CA ALA A 206 -1.56 25.20 0.22
C ALA A 206 -0.96 24.97 1.62
N ARG A 207 -0.65 23.71 1.98
CA ARG A 207 -0.05 23.31 3.26
C ARG A 207 1.48 23.19 3.22
N PHE A 208 2.11 23.47 2.07
CA PHE A 208 3.56 23.34 1.90
C PHE A 208 4.32 24.03 3.06
N PRO A 209 5.31 23.37 3.71
CA PRO A 209 6.01 22.14 3.28
C PRO A 209 5.27 20.81 3.55
N LEU A 210 4.13 20.84 4.25
CA LEU A 210 3.32 19.65 4.47
C LEU A 210 2.49 19.30 3.22
N GLY A 211 2.07 18.05 3.15
CA GLY A 211 1.25 17.53 2.06
C GLY A 211 1.73 16.15 1.61
N VAL A 212 0.95 15.49 0.78
CA VAL A 212 1.31 14.21 0.18
C VAL A 212 1.89 14.38 -1.21
N ASP A 213 2.72 13.43 -1.60
CA ASP A 213 3.19 13.28 -2.98
C ASP A 213 2.35 12.22 -3.69
N LEU A 214 2.34 12.25 -5.03
CA LEU A 214 1.45 11.43 -5.84
C LEU A 214 2.18 10.81 -7.03
N PHE A 215 1.90 9.54 -7.30
CA PHE A 215 2.03 8.91 -8.61
C PHE A 215 0.64 8.59 -9.15
N LEU A 216 0.33 9.07 -10.37
CA LEU A 216 -0.82 8.61 -11.14
C LEU A 216 -0.34 7.53 -12.10
N THR A 217 -0.95 6.35 -12.05
CA THR A 217 -0.57 5.20 -12.88
C THR A 217 -1.71 4.82 -13.83
N CYS A 218 -1.38 4.29 -15.01
CA CYS A 218 -2.34 3.79 -16.01
C CYS A 218 -1.67 2.71 -16.84
N GLY A 219 -1.95 1.45 -16.54
CA GLY A 219 -1.26 0.30 -17.12
C GLY A 219 0.23 0.34 -16.81
N ALA A 220 1.07 0.42 -17.84
CA ALA A 220 2.52 0.53 -17.70
C ALA A 220 3.03 2.00 -17.68
N ARG A 221 2.12 2.98 -17.80
CA ARG A 221 2.45 4.40 -17.82
C ARG A 221 2.19 5.03 -16.46
N PHE A 222 2.93 6.08 -16.15
CA PHE A 222 2.70 6.86 -14.94
C PHE A 222 3.22 8.29 -15.08
N CYS A 223 2.70 9.20 -14.25
CA CYS A 223 3.32 10.50 -14.00
C CYS A 223 3.32 10.75 -12.49
N ALA A 224 4.01 11.79 -12.05
CA ALA A 224 4.04 12.15 -10.65
C ALA A 224 3.68 13.63 -10.43
N LEU A 225 3.16 13.91 -9.25
CA LEU A 225 2.96 15.25 -8.73
C LEU A 225 3.60 15.29 -7.32
N PRO A 226 4.76 15.94 -7.13
CA PRO A 226 5.22 16.29 -5.79
C PRO A 226 4.29 17.36 -5.22
N ARG A 227 4.14 17.44 -3.90
CA ARG A 227 3.29 18.43 -3.21
C ARG A 227 3.61 19.89 -3.55
N THR A 228 4.79 20.17 -4.11
CA THR A 228 5.20 21.47 -4.62
C THR A 228 4.56 21.84 -5.96
N ALA A 229 3.96 20.88 -6.67
CA ALA A 229 3.31 21.10 -7.95
C ALA A 229 2.01 21.90 -7.77
N ILE A 230 1.97 23.06 -8.41
CA ILE A 230 0.85 24.00 -8.39
C ILE A 230 -0.07 23.66 -9.55
N VAL A 231 -1.38 23.58 -9.29
CA VAL A 231 -2.42 23.53 -10.33
C VAL A 231 -3.01 24.93 -10.44
N GLU A 232 -2.95 25.52 -11.64
CA GLU A 232 -3.61 26.80 -11.92
C GLU A 232 -5.15 26.65 -11.85
N GLU A 233 -5.83 27.73 -11.44
CA GLU A 233 -7.30 27.80 -11.43
C GLU A 233 -7.92 27.84 -12.82
#